data_AF-A0A959R3F0-F1
#
_entry.id   AF-A0A959R3F0-F1
#
_cell.length_a   1.000
_cell.length_b   1.000
_cell.length_c   1.000
_cell.angle_alpha   90.00
_cell.angle_beta   90.00
_cell.angle_gamma   90.00
#
_symmetry.space_group_name_H-M   'P 1'
#
loop_
_entity.id
_entity.type
_entity.pdbx_description
1 polymer ?
#
loop_
_entity_poly.entity_id
_entity_poly.type
_entity_poly.pdbx_seq_one_letter_code
_entity_poly.pdbx_strand_id
1 'polypeptide(L)'
;MKYKSADKNRRGRGIWGSCLLLAFFSIGCIPDPVVPNQGKIDGALAGVVVVNQGVWRGDNASLTLYDSEGDTAFTDWFSRQNNGLRIGDTGNDIVVRSDRAYVAVSQSSVVEILALPSGESLGRIRLPAGTFPQQLLILNDSVGWVSSLDDDAVYQFNPRAMEVGRRVAVGPAPEGIAYAAERLFVANSGLGALRATEPGAGTISVIDPESGNQLGAVEIEGNLRDLHYFPTIGNLYCFVGAALPDTANSGLVEIDPVTLRIKRRWNVSGAWEIGFDEVRGSAYVIAEGGIFRIDLLEVGIIPDSNLPIPFLASSFSTLREEVPHSIAISPAGEVFVGIARGYYSAPGRVDRYSREGKFLGSFPTGLNPTAFGFLL
;
A
#
# COMPACT_ATOMS: atom_id res chain seq x y z
N MET A 1 -0.37 3.14 -86.30
CA MET A 1 0.50 3.91 -87.22
C MET A 1 1.91 3.34 -87.21
N LYS A 2 2.74 3.62 -88.23
CA LYS A 2 4.20 3.32 -88.21
C LYS A 2 4.94 4.47 -87.53
N TYR A 3 6.08 4.21 -86.87
CA TYR A 3 7.39 4.71 -87.31
C TYR A 3 8.54 3.95 -86.60
N LYS A 4 9.76 4.04 -87.14
CA LYS A 4 11.00 3.38 -86.64
C LYS A 4 12.08 4.40 -86.29
N SER A 5 12.88 4.09 -85.28
CA SER A 5 14.32 4.44 -85.14
C SER A 5 14.90 3.55 -84.01
N ALA A 6 16.05 2.87 -84.02
CA ALA A 6 17.38 3.06 -84.67
C ALA A 6 18.09 4.35 -84.19
N ASP A 7 19.39 4.43 -83.87
CA ASP A 7 20.56 3.52 -83.90
C ASP A 7 21.66 4.17 -82.98
N LYS A 8 22.83 3.65 -82.55
CA LYS A 8 23.60 2.39 -82.70
C LYS A 8 24.74 2.36 -81.64
N ASN A 9 25.33 1.18 -81.35
CA ASN A 9 26.70 0.98 -80.78
C ASN A 9 26.96 1.46 -79.30
N ARG A 10 28.00 1.03 -78.55
CA ARG A 10 29.14 0.09 -78.83
C ARG A 10 29.70 -0.59 -77.55
N ARG A 11 30.00 -1.89 -77.66
CA ARG A 11 31.09 -2.70 -77.02
C ARG A 11 31.63 -2.35 -75.60
N GLY A 12 31.62 -3.35 -74.71
CA GLY A 12 32.56 -3.50 -73.60
C GLY A 12 32.54 -4.92 -72.99
N ARG A 13 33.70 -5.54 -72.74
CA ARG A 13 33.83 -6.79 -71.95
C ARG A 13 34.61 -6.46 -70.67
N GLY A 14 34.17 -6.99 -69.54
CA GLY A 14 34.88 -6.91 -68.25
C GLY A 14 34.49 -8.09 -67.36
N ILE A 15 35.48 -8.67 -66.69
CA ILE A 15 35.37 -9.73 -65.66
C ILE A 15 36.14 -9.20 -64.43
N TRP A 16 36.08 -9.92 -63.30
CA TRP A 16 36.82 -9.74 -62.03
C TRP A 16 36.18 -8.80 -61.01
N GLY A 17 36.25 -9.19 -59.72
CA GLY A 17 35.80 -8.35 -58.60
C GLY A 17 35.09 -9.06 -57.43
N SER A 18 35.51 -10.26 -57.01
CA SER A 18 34.96 -10.88 -55.79
C SER A 18 35.59 -10.28 -54.53
N CYS A 19 34.98 -9.25 -53.95
CA CYS A 19 35.39 -8.71 -52.66
C CYS A 19 34.76 -9.52 -51.51
N LEU A 20 35.58 -10.21 -50.71
CA LEU A 20 35.13 -10.73 -49.42
C LEU A 20 34.93 -9.57 -48.44
N LEU A 21 33.67 -9.30 -48.08
CA LEU A 21 33.35 -8.51 -46.89
C LEU A 21 33.49 -9.39 -45.65
N LEU A 22 34.61 -9.26 -44.95
CA LEU A 22 34.82 -9.84 -43.62
C LEU A 22 33.90 -9.15 -42.61
N ALA A 23 32.76 -9.78 -42.32
CA ALA A 23 31.87 -9.34 -41.25
C ALA A 23 32.51 -9.58 -39.89
N PHE A 24 33.01 -8.51 -39.25
CA PHE A 24 33.42 -8.54 -37.85
C PHE A 24 32.20 -8.73 -36.95
N PHE A 25 31.91 -9.98 -36.58
CA PHE A 25 31.03 -10.28 -35.45
C PHE A 25 31.75 -9.90 -34.15
N SER A 26 31.53 -8.66 -33.71
CA SER A 26 31.88 -8.21 -32.36
C SER A 26 30.98 -8.93 -31.35
N ILE A 27 31.46 -10.06 -30.80
CA ILE A 27 30.80 -10.78 -29.70
C ILE A 27 31.01 -9.96 -28.41
N GLY A 28 30.24 -8.88 -28.30
CA GLY A 28 30.11 -8.10 -27.08
C GLY A 28 29.27 -8.87 -26.06
N CYS A 29 29.87 -9.87 -25.43
CA CYS A 29 29.23 -10.61 -24.35
C CYS A 29 29.21 -9.73 -23.10
N ILE A 30 28.21 -8.85 -23.03
CA ILE A 30 27.73 -8.30 -21.77
C ILE A 30 27.25 -9.52 -20.95
N PRO A 31 27.77 -9.77 -19.75
CA PRO A 31 27.20 -10.79 -18.89
C PRO A 31 25.77 -10.39 -18.57
N ASP A 32 24.81 -11.29 -18.79
CA ASP A 32 23.46 -11.11 -18.24
C ASP A 32 23.57 -10.83 -16.74
N PRO A 33 22.81 -9.88 -16.18
CA PRO A 33 22.85 -9.61 -14.75
C PRO A 33 22.50 -10.89 -14.01
N VAL A 34 23.48 -11.46 -13.31
CA VAL A 34 23.30 -12.69 -12.54
C VAL A 34 22.36 -12.37 -11.38
N VAL A 35 21.06 -12.51 -11.62
CA VAL A 35 20.05 -12.62 -10.57
C VAL A 35 20.49 -13.80 -9.72
N PRO A 36 20.97 -13.59 -8.48
CA PRO A 36 21.47 -14.70 -7.70
C PRO A 36 20.30 -15.63 -7.43
N ASN A 37 20.50 -16.94 -7.65
CA ASN A 37 19.49 -17.94 -7.36
C ASN A 37 19.39 -18.16 -5.85
N GLN A 38 18.93 -17.13 -5.15
CA GLN A 38 18.67 -17.14 -3.72
C GLN A 38 17.43 -18.00 -3.52
N GLY A 39 17.61 -19.13 -2.85
CA GLY A 39 16.57 -20.13 -2.64
C GLY A 39 15.53 -19.67 -1.63
N LYS A 40 14.88 -20.65 -0.98
CA LYS A 40 14.01 -20.37 0.16
C LYS A 40 14.82 -19.70 1.26
N ILE A 41 14.21 -18.67 1.87
CA ILE A 41 14.88 -17.86 2.90
C ILE A 41 14.53 -18.46 4.25
N ASP A 42 15.37 -19.39 4.69
CA ASP A 42 15.20 -20.16 5.93
C ASP A 42 15.97 -19.48 7.07
N GLY A 43 15.31 -18.61 7.84
CA GLY A 43 15.92 -17.97 9.02
C GLY A 43 15.02 -16.91 9.66
N ALA A 44 15.16 -16.67 10.96
CA ALA A 44 14.49 -15.55 11.64
C ALA A 44 14.97 -14.23 11.02
N LEU A 45 14.02 -13.37 10.64
CA LEU A 45 14.27 -12.21 9.77
C LEU A 45 13.79 -10.92 10.45
N ALA A 46 14.73 -10.05 10.81
CA ALA A 46 14.43 -8.64 11.02
C ALA A 46 14.33 -7.96 9.64
N GLY A 47 13.14 -7.48 9.26
CA GLY A 47 12.91 -7.00 7.90
C GLY A 47 11.52 -6.41 7.68
N VAL A 48 11.16 -6.20 6.40
CA VAL A 48 9.84 -5.71 6.02
C VAL A 48 9.35 -6.35 4.72
N VAL A 49 8.10 -6.81 4.73
CA VAL A 49 7.36 -7.22 3.53
C VAL A 49 6.59 -6.02 3.01
N VAL A 50 6.94 -5.55 1.81
CA VAL A 50 6.27 -4.45 1.12
C VAL A 50 5.25 -5.02 0.13
N VAL A 51 3.99 -4.62 0.27
CA VAL A 51 2.94 -4.90 -0.71
C VAL A 51 3.09 -3.92 -1.87
N ASN A 52 3.32 -4.46 -3.07
CA ASN A 52 3.27 -3.71 -4.32
C ASN A 52 1.90 -3.90 -4.94
N GLN A 53 1.15 -2.81 -5.09
CA GLN A 53 -0.22 -2.85 -5.59
C GLN A 53 -0.29 -3.39 -7.03
N GLY A 54 0.72 -3.14 -7.85
CA GLY A 54 0.61 -3.37 -9.29
C GLY A 54 -0.18 -2.25 -9.97
N VAL A 55 -0.80 -2.58 -11.10
CA VAL A 55 -1.70 -1.71 -11.87
C VAL A 55 -3.07 -2.37 -11.91
N TRP A 56 -4.14 -1.58 -11.75
CA TRP A 56 -5.52 -2.07 -11.85
C TRP A 56 -5.77 -2.87 -13.14
N ARG A 57 -6.30 -4.08 -13.01
CA ARG A 57 -6.49 -5.10 -14.07
C ARG A 57 -5.19 -5.61 -14.71
N GLY A 58 -4.06 -5.47 -14.04
CA GLY A 58 -2.76 -6.02 -14.45
C GLY A 58 -2.50 -7.44 -13.94
N ASP A 59 -3.19 -7.87 -12.89
CA ASP A 59 -2.91 -9.11 -12.13
C ASP A 59 -1.45 -9.17 -11.63
N ASN A 60 -0.83 -8.00 -11.48
CA ASN A 60 0.61 -7.80 -11.31
C ASN A 60 0.96 -7.12 -9.98
N ALA A 61 0.13 -7.32 -8.95
CA ALA A 61 0.56 -7.11 -7.58
C ALA A 61 1.70 -8.10 -7.26
N SER A 62 2.63 -7.70 -6.40
CA SER A 62 3.69 -8.59 -5.93
C SER A 62 4.18 -8.16 -4.55
N LEU A 63 4.93 -9.03 -3.87
CA LEU A 63 5.54 -8.70 -2.58
C LEU A 63 7.05 -8.53 -2.75
N THR A 64 7.61 -7.52 -2.10
CA THR A 64 9.06 -7.38 -1.91
C THR A 64 9.38 -7.70 -0.45
N LEU A 65 10.24 -8.67 -0.19
CA LEU A 65 10.87 -8.77 1.13
C LEU A 65 12.14 -7.92 1.13
N TYR A 66 12.34 -7.10 2.16
CA TYR A 66 13.61 -6.46 2.45
C TYR A 66 14.20 -7.03 3.75
N ASP A 67 15.37 -7.63 3.64
CA ASP A 67 16.22 -8.05 4.75
C ASP A 67 17.01 -6.84 5.26
N SER A 68 16.84 -6.51 6.55
CA SER A 68 17.48 -5.35 7.17
C SER A 68 18.88 -5.62 7.73
N GLU A 69 19.28 -6.90 7.89
CA GLU A 69 20.64 -7.27 8.29
C GLU A 69 21.56 -7.35 7.06
N GLY A 70 21.07 -7.96 5.98
CA GLY A 70 21.79 -8.10 4.69
C GLY A 70 21.66 -6.91 3.74
N ASP A 71 20.93 -5.85 4.11
CA ASP A 71 20.62 -4.66 3.28
C ASP A 71 20.15 -5.03 1.85
N THR A 72 19.28 -6.04 1.75
CA THR A 72 18.97 -6.70 0.47
C THR A 72 17.46 -6.79 0.23
N ALA A 73 17.02 -6.35 -0.95
CA ALA A 73 15.63 -6.45 -1.40
C ALA A 73 15.41 -7.60 -2.40
N PHE A 74 14.39 -8.41 -2.12
CA PHE A 74 13.91 -9.52 -2.93
C PHE A 74 12.60 -9.12 -3.59
N THR A 75 12.66 -8.54 -4.80
CA THR A 75 11.45 -8.23 -5.59
C THR A 75 10.74 -9.50 -6.03
N ASP A 76 9.41 -9.46 -6.12
CA ASP A 76 8.56 -10.60 -6.50
C ASP A 76 8.74 -11.84 -5.62
N TRP A 77 9.12 -11.62 -4.36
CA TRP A 77 9.43 -12.64 -3.34
C TRP A 77 8.33 -13.72 -3.25
N PHE A 78 7.05 -13.32 -3.18
CA PHE A 78 5.93 -14.28 -3.18
C PHE A 78 6.01 -15.27 -4.34
N SER A 79 6.28 -14.80 -5.56
CA SER A 79 6.36 -15.64 -6.76
C SER A 79 7.58 -16.58 -6.69
N ARG A 80 8.73 -16.11 -6.19
CA ARG A 80 9.94 -16.92 -5.99
C ARG A 80 9.71 -18.05 -4.99
N GLN A 81 9.08 -17.75 -3.85
CA GLN A 81 8.81 -18.77 -2.81
C GLN A 81 7.71 -19.76 -3.23
N ASN A 82 6.75 -19.32 -4.06
CA ASN A 82 5.57 -20.08 -4.45
C ASN A 82 5.58 -20.54 -5.92
N ASN A 83 6.73 -20.98 -6.43
CA ASN A 83 6.89 -21.65 -7.73
C ASN A 83 6.28 -20.89 -8.93
N GLY A 84 6.34 -19.55 -8.94
CA GLY A 84 5.81 -18.71 -10.01
C GLY A 84 4.35 -18.24 -9.84
N LEU A 85 3.70 -18.54 -8.71
CA LEU A 85 2.33 -18.07 -8.46
C LEU A 85 2.25 -16.53 -8.36
N ARG A 86 1.18 -15.96 -8.93
CA ARG A 86 0.81 -14.54 -8.80
C ARG A 86 -0.03 -14.35 -7.55
N ILE A 87 0.21 -13.29 -6.77
CA ILE A 87 -0.62 -13.00 -5.58
C ILE A 87 -2.02 -12.51 -6.03
N GLY A 88 -2.06 -11.63 -7.04
CA GLY A 88 -3.27 -11.27 -7.78
C GLY A 88 -3.21 -9.85 -8.35
N ASP A 89 -4.40 -9.27 -8.55
CA ASP A 89 -4.62 -7.87 -8.95
C ASP A 89 -4.90 -6.95 -7.74
N THR A 90 -4.23 -5.79 -7.71
CA THR A 90 -4.29 -4.74 -6.68
C THR A 90 -4.12 -5.22 -5.23
N GLY A 91 -2.89 -5.58 -4.84
CA GLY A 91 -2.54 -5.76 -3.42
C GLY A 91 -2.71 -4.45 -2.64
N ASN A 92 -3.33 -4.47 -1.47
CA ASN A 92 -3.83 -3.24 -0.82
C ASN A 92 -3.30 -3.03 0.60
N ASP A 93 -3.25 -4.09 1.41
CA ASP A 93 -2.89 -4.03 2.84
C ASP A 93 -2.19 -5.32 3.30
N ILE A 94 -1.44 -5.25 4.39
CA ILE A 94 -0.76 -6.38 5.03
C ILE A 94 -0.78 -6.25 6.57
N VAL A 95 -1.33 -7.26 7.24
CA VAL A 95 -1.18 -7.44 8.70
C VAL A 95 -0.22 -8.59 8.96
N VAL A 96 0.85 -8.32 9.71
CA VAL A 96 1.74 -9.34 10.27
C VAL A 96 1.28 -9.69 11.69
N ARG A 97 1.15 -10.99 11.99
CA ARG A 97 0.84 -11.49 13.32
C ARG A 97 1.48 -12.86 13.56
N SER A 98 2.37 -12.94 14.54
CA SER A 98 3.08 -14.18 14.91
C SER A 98 3.79 -14.82 13.71
N ASP A 99 3.51 -16.08 13.38
CA ASP A 99 4.12 -16.84 12.28
C ASP A 99 3.55 -16.50 10.89
N ARG A 100 2.73 -15.44 10.75
CA ARG A 100 1.90 -15.21 9.56
C ARG A 100 1.82 -13.77 9.09
N ALA A 101 1.73 -13.61 7.77
CA ALA A 101 1.24 -12.40 7.12
C ALA A 101 -0.12 -12.67 6.47
N TYR A 102 -1.00 -11.68 6.53
CA TYR A 102 -2.31 -11.66 5.88
C TYR A 102 -2.31 -10.49 4.91
N VAL A 103 -2.56 -10.72 3.62
CA VAL A 103 -2.47 -9.70 2.57
C VAL A 103 -3.81 -9.54 1.86
N ALA A 104 -4.37 -8.34 1.84
CA ALA A 104 -5.58 -8.02 1.10
C ALA A 104 -5.25 -7.81 -0.39
N VAL A 105 -5.94 -8.54 -1.27
CA VAL A 105 -5.75 -8.47 -2.73
C VAL A 105 -7.07 -8.09 -3.38
N SER A 106 -7.24 -6.79 -3.62
CA SER A 106 -8.53 -6.13 -3.71
C SER A 106 -9.36 -6.55 -4.93
N GLN A 107 -8.94 -6.25 -6.17
CA GLN A 107 -9.62 -6.71 -7.38
C GLN A 107 -9.70 -8.24 -7.48
N SER A 108 -8.87 -8.98 -6.75
CA SER A 108 -8.92 -10.45 -6.67
C SER A 108 -9.95 -10.99 -5.66
N SER A 109 -10.53 -10.14 -4.80
CA SER A 109 -11.49 -10.53 -3.76
C SER A 109 -10.98 -11.65 -2.81
N VAL A 110 -9.69 -11.59 -2.43
CA VAL A 110 -9.07 -12.57 -1.52
C VAL A 110 -8.24 -11.92 -0.41
N VAL A 111 -8.09 -12.66 0.69
CA VAL A 111 -6.99 -12.50 1.64
C VAL A 111 -6.02 -13.68 1.45
N GLU A 112 -4.80 -13.39 1.01
CA GLU A 112 -3.70 -14.36 0.94
C GLU A 112 -3.07 -14.51 2.33
N ILE A 113 -2.76 -15.74 2.74
CA ILE A 113 -2.11 -16.03 4.02
C ILE A 113 -0.75 -16.66 3.76
N LEU A 114 0.29 -16.05 4.30
CA LEU A 114 1.67 -16.52 4.17
C LEU A 114 2.22 -17.03 5.48
N ALA A 115 3.05 -18.07 5.41
CA ALA A 115 3.98 -18.42 6.47
C ALA A 115 5.12 -17.39 6.52
N LEU A 116 5.46 -16.94 7.71
CA LEU A 116 6.65 -16.16 7.99
C LEU A 116 7.66 -17.05 8.74
N PRO A 117 8.97 -16.91 8.45
CA PRO A 117 9.60 -15.94 7.55
C PRO A 117 9.75 -16.43 6.10
N SER A 118 9.31 -17.65 5.76
CA SER A 118 9.60 -18.28 4.46
C SER A 118 8.88 -17.68 3.25
N GLY A 119 7.71 -17.04 3.44
CA GLY A 119 6.87 -16.48 2.37
C GLY A 119 6.01 -17.50 1.62
N GLU A 120 5.91 -18.74 2.11
CA GLU A 120 5.07 -19.78 1.51
C GLU A 120 3.57 -19.50 1.72
N SER A 121 2.78 -19.69 0.66
CA SER A 121 1.31 -19.59 0.70
C SER A 121 0.73 -20.73 1.54
N LEU A 122 0.05 -20.37 2.63
CA LEU A 122 -0.74 -21.28 3.46
C LEU A 122 -2.18 -21.42 2.92
N GLY A 123 -2.64 -20.46 2.13
CA GLY A 123 -3.93 -20.51 1.44
C GLY A 123 -4.54 -19.13 1.19
N ARG A 124 -5.76 -19.13 0.64
CA ARG A 124 -6.54 -17.92 0.35
C ARG A 124 -7.95 -18.02 0.92
N ILE A 125 -8.30 -17.06 1.75
CA ILE A 125 -9.69 -16.78 2.10
C ILE A 125 -10.32 -16.08 0.90
N ARG A 126 -11.39 -16.66 0.35
CA ARG A 126 -12.09 -16.13 -0.83
C ARG A 126 -13.36 -15.44 -0.38
N LEU A 127 -13.40 -14.12 -0.53
CA LEU A 127 -14.59 -13.32 -0.32
C LEU A 127 -15.53 -13.45 -1.53
N PRO A 128 -16.80 -13.02 -1.44
CA PRO A 128 -17.65 -12.84 -2.61
C PRO A 128 -16.97 -11.96 -3.67
N ALA A 129 -17.15 -12.31 -4.95
CA ALA A 129 -16.52 -11.60 -6.05
C ALA A 129 -17.02 -10.15 -6.16
N GLY A 130 -16.09 -9.20 -6.27
CA GLY A 130 -16.38 -7.76 -6.31
C GLY A 130 -16.23 -7.06 -4.95
N THR A 131 -16.02 -7.78 -3.86
CA THR A 131 -15.89 -7.18 -2.50
C THR A 131 -14.79 -6.12 -2.37
N PHE A 132 -13.72 -6.20 -3.16
CA PHE A 132 -12.59 -5.26 -3.15
C PHE A 132 -12.07 -4.99 -1.72
N PRO A 133 -11.53 -6.02 -1.02
CA PRO A 133 -11.00 -5.87 0.33
C PRO A 133 -9.96 -4.74 0.43
N GLN A 134 -10.08 -3.91 1.47
CA GLN A 134 -9.22 -2.74 1.70
C GLN A 134 -8.22 -2.99 2.82
N GLN A 135 -8.66 -2.90 4.08
CA GLN A 135 -7.83 -3.08 5.28
C GLN A 135 -8.23 -4.33 6.05
N LEU A 136 -7.25 -4.91 6.75
CA LEU A 136 -7.36 -6.12 7.56
C LEU A 136 -7.24 -5.79 9.05
N LEU A 137 -7.99 -6.54 9.87
CA LEU A 137 -7.92 -6.49 11.31
C LEU A 137 -7.92 -7.91 11.88
N ILE A 138 -6.76 -8.40 12.32
CA ILE A 138 -6.63 -9.75 12.88
C ILE A 138 -6.67 -9.68 14.41
N LEU A 139 -7.84 -9.93 15.01
CA LEU A 139 -8.04 -9.87 16.47
C LEU A 139 -7.41 -11.08 17.16
N ASN A 140 -7.61 -12.28 16.60
CA ASN A 140 -7.03 -13.54 17.04
C ASN A 140 -7.08 -14.58 15.92
N ASP A 141 -6.45 -15.73 16.13
CA ASP A 141 -6.35 -16.85 15.18
C ASP A 141 -7.69 -17.31 14.58
N SER A 142 -8.82 -17.08 15.26
CA SER A 142 -10.16 -17.48 14.83
C SER A 142 -11.08 -16.32 14.43
N VAL A 143 -10.63 -15.06 14.60
CA VAL A 143 -11.41 -13.86 14.25
C VAL A 143 -10.50 -12.82 13.58
N GLY A 144 -10.69 -12.65 12.28
CA GLY A 144 -10.26 -11.49 11.52
C GLY A 144 -11.46 -10.75 10.92
N TRP A 145 -11.25 -9.49 10.54
CA TRP A 145 -12.19 -8.66 9.80
C TRP A 145 -11.50 -8.01 8.61
N VAL A 146 -12.27 -7.70 7.56
CA VAL A 146 -11.81 -6.96 6.38
C VAL A 146 -12.89 -6.01 5.88
N SER A 147 -12.52 -4.77 5.54
CA SER A 147 -13.39 -3.77 4.92
C SER A 147 -13.54 -4.00 3.41
N SER A 148 -14.75 -3.74 2.87
CA SER A 148 -15.16 -4.16 1.53
C SER A 148 -15.70 -2.97 0.72
N LEU A 149 -14.89 -2.44 -0.20
CA LEU A 149 -15.09 -1.13 -0.83
C LEU A 149 -16.34 -1.01 -1.73
N ASP A 150 -16.67 -2.06 -2.47
CA ASP A 150 -17.79 -2.07 -3.45
C ASP A 150 -19.12 -2.57 -2.84
N ASP A 151 -19.05 -3.26 -1.70
CA ASP A 151 -20.17 -3.98 -1.09
C ASP A 151 -20.70 -3.28 0.19
N ASP A 152 -20.17 -2.11 0.53
CA ASP A 152 -20.59 -1.28 1.69
C ASP A 152 -20.67 -2.11 2.99
N ALA A 153 -19.63 -2.91 3.23
CA ALA A 153 -19.62 -3.95 4.25
C ALA A 153 -18.26 -4.14 4.92
N VAL A 154 -18.30 -4.78 6.09
CA VAL A 154 -17.16 -5.52 6.64
C VAL A 154 -17.48 -7.02 6.68
N TYR A 155 -16.48 -7.83 6.38
CA TYR A 155 -16.55 -9.29 6.44
C TYR A 155 -15.71 -9.83 7.59
N GLN A 156 -16.35 -10.57 8.48
CA GLN A 156 -15.66 -11.42 9.45
C GLN A 156 -15.14 -12.67 8.74
N PHE A 157 -13.96 -13.14 9.13
CA PHE A 157 -13.40 -14.41 8.68
C PHE A 157 -12.65 -15.12 9.81
N ASN A 158 -12.37 -16.40 9.64
CA ASN A 158 -11.56 -17.20 10.55
C ASN A 158 -10.15 -17.41 9.95
N PRO A 159 -9.10 -16.74 10.47
CA PRO A 159 -7.73 -16.83 9.94
C PRO A 159 -7.12 -18.24 9.94
N ARG A 160 -7.52 -19.09 10.89
CA ARG A 160 -7.00 -20.47 11.07
C ARG A 160 -7.76 -21.50 10.24
N ALA A 161 -9.07 -21.37 10.10
CA ALA A 161 -9.91 -22.24 9.27
C ALA A 161 -9.91 -21.83 7.78
N MET A 162 -9.55 -20.57 7.50
CA MET A 162 -9.59 -19.93 6.17
C MET A 162 -11.01 -19.76 5.60
N GLU A 163 -12.00 -19.62 6.47
CA GLU A 163 -13.42 -19.52 6.14
C GLU A 163 -13.94 -18.08 6.29
N VAL A 164 -14.80 -17.63 5.38
CA VAL A 164 -15.56 -16.38 5.51
C VAL A 164 -16.79 -16.62 6.37
N GLY A 165 -17.03 -15.74 7.33
CA GLY A 165 -18.18 -15.77 8.23
C GLY A 165 -19.21 -14.69 7.91
N ARG A 166 -19.47 -13.83 8.90
CA ARG A 166 -20.50 -12.80 8.87
C ARG A 166 -20.14 -11.62 7.95
N ARG A 167 -21.07 -11.22 7.07
CA ARG A 167 -21.10 -9.87 6.47
C ARG A 167 -21.89 -8.92 7.38
N VAL A 168 -21.36 -7.73 7.65
CA VAL A 168 -22.08 -6.63 8.33
C VAL A 168 -22.10 -5.43 7.39
N ALA A 169 -23.29 -4.86 7.14
CA ALA A 169 -23.43 -3.65 6.33
C ALA A 169 -23.00 -2.41 7.13
N VAL A 170 -22.39 -1.44 6.44
CA VAL A 170 -21.90 -0.17 7.01
C VAL A 170 -22.29 0.99 6.08
N GLY A 171 -21.61 2.14 6.17
CA GLY A 171 -21.78 3.23 5.21
C GLY A 171 -21.05 2.95 3.88
N PRO A 172 -21.15 3.89 2.92
CA PRO A 172 -20.63 3.72 1.58
C PRO A 172 -19.10 3.70 1.55
N ALA A 173 -18.55 2.73 0.81
CA ALA A 173 -17.12 2.55 0.57
C ALA A 173 -16.26 2.56 1.85
N PRO A 174 -16.33 1.50 2.68
CA PRO A 174 -15.50 1.39 3.87
C PRO A 174 -14.04 1.11 3.53
N GLU A 175 -13.13 1.93 4.07
CA GLU A 175 -11.67 1.74 4.01
C GLU A 175 -11.13 1.38 5.39
N GLY A 176 -11.01 2.36 6.30
CA GLY A 176 -10.38 2.18 7.62
C GLY A 176 -11.12 1.21 8.55
N ILE A 177 -10.41 0.33 9.26
CA ILE A 177 -11.02 -0.63 10.22
C ILE A 177 -10.19 -0.85 11.50
N ALA A 178 -10.78 -0.60 12.67
CA ALA A 178 -10.11 -0.70 13.97
C ALA A 178 -10.95 -1.40 15.04
N TYR A 179 -10.30 -1.86 16.11
CA TYR A 179 -10.95 -2.40 17.31
C TYR A 179 -10.47 -1.70 18.57
N ALA A 180 -11.41 -1.15 19.33
CA ALA A 180 -11.17 -0.38 20.54
C ALA A 180 -12.36 -0.50 21.49
N ALA A 181 -12.15 -0.43 22.81
CA ALA A 181 -13.25 -0.41 23.80
C ALA A 181 -14.38 -1.45 23.53
N GLU A 182 -13.96 -2.69 23.24
CA GLU A 182 -14.79 -3.87 22.91
C GLU A 182 -15.67 -3.74 21.65
N ARG A 183 -15.37 -2.78 20.79
CA ARG A 183 -16.15 -2.44 19.58
C ARG A 183 -15.30 -2.41 18.32
N LEU A 184 -15.93 -2.79 17.21
CA LEU A 184 -15.39 -2.64 15.87
C LEU A 184 -15.79 -1.25 15.32
N PHE A 185 -14.82 -0.53 14.78
CA PHE A 185 -14.99 0.79 14.16
C PHE A 185 -14.65 0.68 12.68
N VAL A 186 -15.47 1.29 11.81
CA VAL A 186 -15.30 1.23 10.34
C VAL A 186 -15.49 2.61 9.73
N ALA A 187 -14.48 3.13 9.05
CA ALA A 187 -14.51 4.42 8.37
C ALA A 187 -15.16 4.30 6.99
N ASN A 188 -16.27 5.01 6.79
CA ASN A 188 -17.04 5.01 5.54
C ASN A 188 -16.57 6.19 4.68
N SER A 189 -15.67 5.94 3.72
CA SER A 189 -14.94 6.99 3.00
C SER A 189 -15.78 7.68 1.92
N GLY A 190 -16.81 7.00 1.41
CA GLY A 190 -17.61 7.45 0.27
C GLY A 190 -16.80 7.59 -1.03
N LEU A 191 -15.60 7.00 -1.12
CA LEU A 191 -14.62 7.31 -2.18
C LEU A 191 -14.38 8.83 -2.30
N GLY A 192 -14.35 9.52 -1.14
CA GLY A 192 -14.38 10.96 -1.05
C GLY A 192 -15.59 11.58 -1.76
N ALA A 193 -15.35 12.49 -2.68
CA ALA A 193 -16.40 13.27 -3.34
C ALA A 193 -17.33 12.45 -4.27
N LEU A 194 -17.01 11.19 -4.59
CA LEU A 194 -17.79 10.39 -5.53
C LEU A 194 -19.13 9.88 -4.94
N ARG A 195 -19.15 9.51 -3.66
CA ARG A 195 -20.34 9.02 -2.94
C ARG A 195 -20.65 9.84 -1.68
N ALA A 196 -20.05 11.03 -1.51
CA ALA A 196 -20.23 11.92 -0.36
C ALA A 196 -21.68 12.34 -0.05
N THR A 197 -22.63 12.15 -0.97
CA THR A 197 -24.06 12.44 -0.77
C THR A 197 -24.88 11.20 -0.38
N GLU A 198 -24.27 10.03 -0.29
CA GLU A 198 -24.94 8.79 0.13
C GLU A 198 -25.05 8.70 1.67
N PRO A 199 -26.13 8.11 2.23
CA PRO A 199 -26.33 8.04 3.67
C PRO A 199 -25.19 7.32 4.39
N GLY A 200 -24.54 8.00 5.33
CA GLY A 200 -23.43 7.47 6.12
C GLY A 200 -22.03 7.70 5.54
N ALA A 201 -21.89 8.35 4.37
CA ALA A 201 -20.59 8.85 3.92
C ALA A 201 -20.03 9.86 4.93
N GLY A 202 -18.71 9.85 5.18
CA GLY A 202 -18.10 10.78 6.13
C GLY A 202 -18.26 10.39 7.60
N THR A 203 -18.65 9.15 7.89
CA THR A 203 -18.94 8.65 9.24
C THR A 203 -18.09 7.44 9.61
N ILE A 204 -17.93 7.19 10.91
CA ILE A 204 -17.40 5.93 11.44
C ILE A 204 -18.55 5.09 11.97
N SER A 205 -18.83 3.94 11.36
CA SER A 205 -19.76 2.95 11.90
C SER A 205 -19.19 2.32 13.17
N VAL A 206 -20.01 2.17 14.21
CA VAL A 206 -19.64 1.51 15.47
C VAL A 206 -20.44 0.23 15.62
N ILE A 207 -19.77 -0.92 15.75
CA ILE A 207 -20.35 -2.26 15.64
C ILE A 207 -19.96 -3.13 16.84
N ASP A 208 -20.90 -3.94 17.31
CA ASP A 208 -20.66 -5.09 18.18
C ASP A 208 -20.09 -6.25 17.34
N PRO A 209 -18.84 -6.70 17.57
CA PRO A 209 -18.21 -7.76 16.78
C PRO A 209 -18.77 -9.17 17.06
N GLU A 210 -19.44 -9.39 18.19
CA GLU A 210 -20.05 -10.69 18.50
C GLU A 210 -21.41 -10.81 17.81
N SER A 211 -22.32 -9.86 18.04
CA SER A 211 -23.67 -9.91 17.49
C SER A 211 -23.77 -9.37 16.06
N GLY A 212 -22.78 -8.61 15.60
CA GLY A 212 -22.76 -7.94 14.29
C GLY A 212 -23.71 -6.74 14.18
N ASN A 213 -24.31 -6.30 15.29
CA ASN A 213 -25.24 -5.17 15.31
C ASN A 213 -24.48 -3.84 15.30
N GLN A 214 -25.01 -2.86 14.56
CA GLN A 214 -24.56 -1.48 14.67
C GLN A 214 -25.03 -0.87 16.00
N LEU A 215 -24.09 -0.37 16.79
CA LEU A 215 -24.30 0.29 18.07
C LEU A 215 -24.45 1.82 17.94
N GLY A 216 -23.96 2.38 16.83
CA GLY A 216 -24.07 3.80 16.52
C GLY A 216 -23.18 4.20 15.34
N ALA A 217 -22.93 5.51 15.23
CA ALA A 217 -21.96 6.09 14.31
C ALA A 217 -21.28 7.32 14.95
N VAL A 218 -20.14 7.75 14.38
CA VAL A 218 -19.49 9.02 14.69
C VAL A 218 -19.44 9.86 13.42
N GLU A 219 -20.07 11.04 13.44
CA GLU A 219 -20.03 12.02 12.34
C GLU A 219 -18.66 12.73 12.34
N ILE A 220 -17.89 12.61 11.25
CA ILE A 220 -16.57 13.25 11.11
C ILE A 220 -16.55 14.28 9.98
N GLU A 221 -17.25 13.99 8.88
CA GLU A 221 -17.17 14.66 7.58
C GLU A 221 -15.86 14.36 6.82
N GLY A 222 -15.92 14.35 5.48
CA GLY A 222 -14.76 14.14 4.61
C GLY A 222 -14.55 12.69 4.13
N ASN A 223 -13.34 12.42 3.63
CA ASN A 223 -12.93 11.13 3.06
C ASN A 223 -12.14 10.30 4.08
N LEU A 224 -12.83 9.54 4.93
CA LEU A 224 -12.22 8.80 6.04
C LEU A 224 -11.55 7.53 5.51
N ARG A 225 -10.21 7.51 5.44
CA ARG A 225 -9.45 6.43 4.77
C ARG A 225 -8.85 5.40 5.71
N ASP A 226 -8.46 5.80 6.91
CA ASP A 226 -7.75 4.92 7.86
C ASP A 226 -8.25 5.13 9.30
N LEU A 227 -8.20 4.05 10.10
CA LEU A 227 -8.55 4.02 11.52
C LEU A 227 -7.46 3.30 12.32
N HIS A 228 -6.81 4.03 13.22
CA HIS A 228 -5.78 3.47 14.09
C HIS A 228 -6.17 3.61 15.57
N TYR A 229 -6.32 2.49 16.28
CA TYR A 229 -6.49 2.52 17.74
C TYR A 229 -5.13 2.41 18.42
N PHE A 230 -4.76 3.41 19.22
CA PHE A 230 -3.45 3.50 19.84
C PHE A 230 -3.52 3.03 21.31
N PRO A 231 -3.12 1.78 21.65
CA PRO A 231 -3.51 1.18 22.93
C PRO A 231 -2.85 1.81 24.16
N THR A 232 -1.68 2.43 24.00
CA THR A 232 -0.95 3.10 25.09
C THR A 232 -1.49 4.50 25.40
N ILE A 233 -2.21 5.12 24.46
CA ILE A 233 -2.87 6.43 24.62
C ILE A 233 -4.36 6.25 24.96
N GLY A 234 -4.96 5.14 24.51
CA GLY A 234 -6.37 4.79 24.75
C GLY A 234 -7.37 5.48 23.82
N ASN A 235 -6.90 6.24 22.81
CA ASN A 235 -7.74 6.94 21.84
C ASN A 235 -7.74 6.24 20.47
N LEU A 236 -8.82 6.43 19.72
CA LEU A 236 -8.93 6.08 18.31
C LEU A 236 -8.55 7.30 17.47
N TYR A 237 -7.82 7.08 16.38
CA TYR A 237 -7.45 8.10 15.41
C TYR A 237 -8.07 7.77 14.06
N CYS A 238 -8.69 8.76 13.42
CA CYS A 238 -9.26 8.65 12.08
C CYS A 238 -8.55 9.60 11.13
N PHE A 239 -7.98 9.04 10.07
CA PHE A 239 -7.36 9.81 9.00
C PHE A 239 -8.40 10.21 7.95
N VAL A 240 -8.46 11.51 7.67
CA VAL A 240 -9.30 12.10 6.64
C VAL A 240 -8.39 12.50 5.48
N GLY A 241 -8.46 11.77 4.38
CA GLY A 241 -7.75 12.12 3.15
C GLY A 241 -8.38 13.32 2.46
N ALA A 242 -7.61 13.99 1.61
CA ALA A 242 -8.09 15.01 0.69
C ALA A 242 -9.01 14.37 -0.38
N ALA A 243 -10.02 15.10 -0.84
CA ALA A 243 -10.95 14.63 -1.86
C ALA A 243 -11.33 15.76 -2.82
N LEU A 244 -10.80 15.72 -4.04
CA LEU A 244 -11.03 16.77 -5.04
C LEU A 244 -12.53 17.03 -5.26
N PRO A 245 -12.99 18.29 -5.24
CA PRO A 245 -12.18 19.51 -5.30
C PRO A 245 -11.69 20.07 -3.95
N ASP A 246 -12.11 19.53 -2.80
CA ASP A 246 -11.73 20.05 -1.48
C ASP A 246 -10.56 19.27 -0.86
N THR A 247 -9.37 19.88 -0.89
CA THR A 247 -8.18 19.37 -0.21
C THR A 247 -7.93 20.04 1.14
N ALA A 248 -8.72 21.04 1.53
CA ALA A 248 -8.50 21.84 2.74
C ALA A 248 -9.00 21.15 4.02
N ASN A 249 -9.94 20.21 3.91
CA ASN A 249 -10.51 19.44 5.02
C ASN A 249 -9.90 18.02 5.11
N SER A 250 -8.59 17.93 5.30
CA SER A 250 -7.85 16.67 5.44
C SER A 250 -6.85 16.70 6.61
N GLY A 251 -6.36 15.53 7.05
CA GLY A 251 -5.50 15.37 8.22
C GLY A 251 -6.02 14.33 9.20
N LEU A 252 -5.91 14.58 10.51
CA LEU A 252 -6.13 13.59 11.56
C LEU A 252 -7.18 14.05 12.58
N VAL A 253 -8.03 13.11 13.03
CA VAL A 253 -9.06 13.33 14.07
C VAL A 253 -8.84 12.35 15.21
N GLU A 254 -8.72 12.84 16.44
CA GLU A 254 -8.67 12.01 17.65
C GLU A 254 -10.07 11.85 18.25
N ILE A 255 -10.41 10.63 18.65
CA ILE A 255 -11.72 10.22 19.14
C ILE A 255 -11.54 9.38 20.40
N ASP A 256 -12.33 9.66 21.43
CA ASP A 256 -12.51 8.76 22.58
C ASP A 256 -13.37 7.56 22.15
N PRO A 257 -12.83 6.33 22.07
CA PRO A 257 -13.58 5.16 21.62
C PRO A 257 -14.62 4.70 22.65
N VAL A 258 -14.51 5.12 23.91
CA VAL A 258 -15.50 4.83 24.94
C VAL A 258 -16.73 5.72 24.74
N THR A 259 -16.54 7.04 24.77
CA THR A 259 -17.64 8.04 24.75
C THR A 259 -18.05 8.51 23.35
N LEU A 260 -17.36 8.08 22.30
CA LEU A 260 -17.58 8.45 20.89
C LEU A 260 -17.40 9.96 20.59
N ARG A 261 -16.64 10.67 21.44
CA ARG A 261 -16.42 12.12 21.31
C ARG A 261 -15.11 12.42 20.60
N ILE A 262 -15.16 13.35 19.65
CA ILE A 262 -13.95 13.95 19.07
C ILE A 262 -13.23 14.75 20.17
N LYS A 263 -11.93 14.48 20.36
CA LYS A 263 -11.03 15.20 21.28
C LYS A 263 -10.25 16.31 20.58
N ARG A 264 -9.61 16.00 19.45
CA ARG A 264 -8.70 16.89 18.69
C ARG A 264 -8.89 16.71 17.18
N ARG A 265 -8.55 17.75 16.41
CA ARG A 265 -8.37 17.69 14.95
C ARG A 265 -7.07 18.40 14.59
N TRP A 266 -6.27 17.81 13.72
CA TRP A 266 -5.09 18.41 13.09
C TRP A 266 -5.35 18.52 11.59
N ASN A 267 -5.36 19.75 11.05
CA ASN A 267 -5.51 19.95 9.61
C ASN A 267 -4.13 19.77 8.93
N VAL A 268 -4.08 18.89 7.94
CA VAL A 268 -2.95 18.69 7.03
C VAL A 268 -3.50 18.83 5.61
N SER A 269 -3.62 20.06 5.10
CA SER A 269 -4.22 20.29 3.79
C SER A 269 -3.50 19.55 2.67
N GLY A 270 -4.27 18.88 1.80
CA GLY A 270 -3.75 18.05 0.73
C GLY A 270 -3.09 16.76 1.20
N ALA A 271 -3.48 16.21 2.36
CA ALA A 271 -3.00 14.91 2.82
C ALA A 271 -3.65 13.74 2.07
N TRP A 272 -2.89 12.67 1.78
CA TRP A 272 -3.45 11.47 1.15
C TRP A 272 -3.09 10.14 1.85
N GLU A 273 -2.06 10.12 2.70
CA GLU A 273 -1.60 8.88 3.33
C GLU A 273 -0.96 9.09 4.71
N ILE A 274 -1.00 8.07 5.58
CA ILE A 274 -0.59 8.16 7.00
C ILE A 274 0.16 6.90 7.49
N GLY A 275 0.96 7.05 8.55
CA GLY A 275 1.54 5.94 9.31
C GLY A 275 1.84 6.33 10.76
N PHE A 276 1.88 5.37 11.69
CA PHE A 276 1.98 5.61 13.14
C PHE A 276 3.27 5.02 13.76
N ASP A 277 3.94 5.78 14.63
CA ASP A 277 5.00 5.29 15.53
C ASP A 277 4.35 4.83 16.86
N GLU A 278 3.88 3.59 16.87
CA GLU A 278 3.24 2.91 18.02
C GLU A 278 4.09 2.93 19.30
N VAL A 279 5.41 3.05 19.18
CA VAL A 279 6.35 3.03 20.31
C VAL A 279 6.47 4.41 20.97
N ARG A 280 6.14 5.50 20.25
CA ARG A 280 6.43 6.88 20.68
C ARG A 280 5.23 7.83 20.67
N GLY A 281 4.09 7.42 20.11
CA GLY A 281 2.89 8.24 20.08
C GLY A 281 3.02 9.44 19.15
N SER A 282 3.47 9.19 17.92
CA SER A 282 3.45 10.16 16.82
C SER A 282 2.81 9.52 15.58
N ALA A 283 2.15 10.32 14.75
CA ALA A 283 1.75 9.96 13.38
C ALA A 283 2.60 10.74 12.37
N TYR A 284 2.74 10.21 11.15
CA TYR A 284 3.39 10.86 10.02
C TYR A 284 2.44 10.86 8.83
N VAL A 285 2.18 12.04 8.27
CA VAL A 285 1.19 12.26 7.20
C VAL A 285 1.90 12.77 5.94
N ILE A 286 1.65 12.13 4.80
CA ILE A 286 2.08 12.60 3.48
C ILE A 286 1.03 13.58 2.93
N ALA A 287 1.49 14.76 2.49
CA ALA A 287 0.65 15.79 1.90
C ALA A 287 1.37 16.61 0.81
N GLU A 288 0.65 17.49 0.12
CA GLU A 288 1.19 18.39 -0.92
C GLU A 288 2.44 19.19 -0.47
N GLY A 289 2.47 19.61 0.81
CA GLY A 289 3.56 20.39 1.39
C GLY A 289 4.77 19.58 1.90
N GLY A 290 4.70 18.25 1.88
CA GLY A 290 5.77 17.38 2.38
C GLY A 290 5.27 16.19 3.20
N ILE A 291 6.15 15.62 4.02
CA ILE A 291 5.74 14.74 5.13
C ILE A 291 5.74 15.55 6.42
N PHE A 292 4.69 15.43 7.21
CA PHE A 292 4.51 16.11 8.50
C PHE A 292 4.37 15.10 9.64
N ARG A 293 5.00 15.36 10.78
CA ARG A 293 4.79 14.60 12.02
C ARG A 293 3.71 15.28 12.88
N ILE A 294 2.84 14.49 13.49
CA ILE A 294 1.87 14.91 14.50
C ILE A 294 2.24 14.16 15.78
N ASP A 295 2.45 14.86 16.89
CA ASP A 295 2.70 14.24 18.19
C ASP A 295 1.38 14.04 18.94
N LEU A 296 1.08 12.79 19.28
CA LEU A 296 -0.20 12.35 19.84
C LEU A 296 -0.17 12.33 21.38
N LEU A 297 0.99 12.05 21.99
CA LEU A 297 1.15 12.07 23.45
C LEU A 297 0.89 13.46 24.03
N GLU A 298 -0.01 13.53 25.01
CA GLU A 298 -0.26 14.75 25.79
C GLU A 298 0.88 14.95 26.81
N VAL A 299 1.80 15.88 26.53
CA VAL A 299 2.79 16.37 27.50
C VAL A 299 2.31 17.72 28.06
N GLY A 300 2.37 17.87 29.38
CA GLY A 300 1.63 18.92 30.11
C GLY A 300 1.92 20.37 29.69
N ILE A 301 0.84 21.12 29.46
CA ILE A 301 0.80 22.57 29.16
C ILE A 301 1.73 22.98 28.00
N ILE A 302 1.45 22.45 26.81
CA ILE A 302 1.86 23.04 25.53
C ILE A 302 0.62 23.74 24.93
N PRO A 303 0.70 25.01 24.50
CA PRO A 303 -0.48 25.77 24.08
C PRO A 303 -0.92 25.45 22.65
N ASP A 304 -2.16 24.95 22.49
CA ASP A 304 -3.05 24.97 21.29
C ASP A 304 -2.48 24.65 19.89
N SER A 305 -1.23 24.23 19.77
CA SER A 305 -0.59 23.92 18.50
C SER A 305 -1.00 22.54 18.00
N ASN A 306 -2.26 22.41 17.55
CA ASN A 306 -2.73 21.34 16.65
C ASN A 306 -2.12 21.51 15.23
N LEU A 307 -0.83 21.85 15.18
CA LEU A 307 -0.06 22.19 13.99
C LEU A 307 0.89 21.04 13.66
N PRO A 308 0.77 20.42 12.47
CA PRO A 308 1.70 19.40 12.02
C PRO A 308 3.12 19.95 11.89
N ILE A 309 4.10 19.21 12.40
CA ILE A 309 5.52 19.58 12.39
C ILE A 309 6.15 19.09 11.06
N PRO A 310 6.77 19.95 10.23
CA PRO A 310 7.43 19.48 9.01
C PRO A 310 8.54 18.46 9.32
N PHE A 311 8.43 17.25 8.75
CA PHE A 311 9.43 16.18 8.86
C PHE A 311 10.32 16.14 7.62
N LEU A 312 9.71 16.16 6.43
CA LEU A 312 10.41 16.30 5.15
C LEU A 312 9.68 17.35 4.30
N ALA A 313 10.20 18.58 4.30
CA ALA A 313 9.64 19.68 3.51
C ALA A 313 9.94 19.48 2.01
N SER A 314 8.90 19.28 1.21
CA SER A 314 9.00 19.03 -0.23
C SER A 314 7.65 19.29 -0.89
N SER A 315 7.61 19.96 -2.05
CA SER A 315 6.37 20.06 -2.83
C SER A 315 6.09 18.73 -3.51
N PHE A 316 5.28 17.87 -2.90
CA PHE A 316 4.81 16.63 -3.51
C PHE A 316 3.55 16.88 -4.34
N SER A 317 3.25 15.97 -5.25
CA SER A 317 2.01 15.96 -6.03
C SER A 317 1.82 14.60 -6.67
N THR A 318 0.58 14.11 -6.68
CA THR A 318 0.18 12.84 -7.31
C THR A 318 0.34 12.82 -8.83
N LEU A 319 0.70 13.95 -9.47
CA LEU A 319 0.93 14.08 -10.91
C LEU A 319 2.43 14.07 -11.30
N ARG A 320 3.35 13.80 -10.37
CA ARG A 320 4.80 13.73 -10.63
C ARG A 320 5.23 12.33 -11.09
N GLU A 321 6.42 12.24 -11.69
CA GLU A 321 7.03 10.95 -12.02
C GLU A 321 7.32 10.13 -10.76
N GLU A 322 7.73 10.76 -9.66
CA GLU A 322 7.93 10.10 -8.37
C GLU A 322 6.95 10.66 -7.34
N VAL A 323 6.17 9.77 -6.72
CA VAL A 323 5.12 10.12 -5.74
C VAL A 323 5.28 9.26 -4.48
N PRO A 324 5.40 9.87 -3.30
CA PRO A 324 5.22 9.17 -2.03
C PRO A 324 3.80 8.61 -1.93
N HIS A 325 3.70 7.28 -2.01
CA HIS A 325 2.49 6.50 -2.19
C HIS A 325 2.06 5.76 -0.92
N SER A 326 3.00 5.52 -0.01
CA SER A 326 2.76 4.89 1.29
C SER A 326 3.82 5.31 2.30
N ILE A 327 3.48 5.24 3.59
CA ILE A 327 4.41 5.48 4.69
C ILE A 327 4.14 4.49 5.82
N ALA A 328 5.20 3.98 6.45
CA ALA A 328 5.11 3.21 7.68
C ALA A 328 6.31 3.47 8.58
N ILE A 329 6.14 3.27 9.89
CA ILE A 329 7.21 3.44 10.86
C ILE A 329 7.48 2.09 11.52
N SER A 330 8.72 1.65 11.41
CA SER A 330 9.20 0.44 12.08
C SER A 330 9.19 0.60 13.61
N PRO A 331 9.16 -0.47 14.41
CA PRO A 331 9.29 -0.36 15.87
C PRO A 331 10.58 0.31 16.36
N ALA A 332 11.66 0.24 15.57
CA ALA A 332 12.89 1.02 15.79
C ALA A 332 12.67 2.55 15.70
N GLY A 333 11.60 3.00 15.06
CA GLY A 333 11.30 4.40 14.76
C GLY A 333 12.01 4.92 13.51
N GLU A 334 12.40 4.03 12.60
CA GLU A 334 12.79 4.38 11.24
C GLU A 334 11.54 4.44 10.35
N VAL A 335 11.45 5.50 9.54
CA VAL A 335 10.35 5.80 8.63
C VAL A 335 10.66 5.26 7.24
N PHE A 336 9.76 4.45 6.71
CA PHE A 336 9.83 3.85 5.37
C PHE A 336 8.79 4.56 4.49
N VAL A 337 9.20 5.09 3.34
CA VAL A 337 8.33 5.82 2.42
C VAL A 337 8.34 5.12 1.06
N GLY A 338 7.21 4.53 0.67
CA GLY A 338 7.05 3.88 -0.63
C GLY A 338 6.88 4.92 -1.72
N ILE A 339 7.70 4.84 -2.77
CA ILE A 339 7.69 5.75 -3.92
C ILE A 339 7.13 5.01 -5.13
N ALA A 340 5.93 5.39 -5.56
CA ALA A 340 5.39 5.03 -6.87
C ALA A 340 6.12 5.81 -7.98
N ARG A 341 6.39 5.15 -9.11
CA ARG A 341 7.16 5.72 -10.22
C ARG A 341 6.34 5.68 -11.52
N GLY A 342 5.67 6.80 -11.81
CA GLY A 342 4.78 6.98 -12.95
C GLY A 342 3.52 6.10 -12.95
N TYR A 343 3.21 5.45 -11.82
CA TYR A 343 2.11 4.50 -11.56
C TYR A 343 1.99 3.24 -12.45
N TYR A 344 2.38 3.30 -13.72
CA TYR A 344 1.97 2.31 -14.72
C TYR A 344 3.11 1.46 -15.30
N SER A 345 4.36 1.95 -15.24
CA SER A 345 5.44 1.45 -16.12
C SER A 345 6.80 1.24 -15.46
N ALA A 346 7.12 1.94 -14.39
CA ALA A 346 8.41 1.84 -13.72
C ALA A 346 8.26 1.24 -12.31
N PRO A 347 9.03 0.19 -11.96
CA PRO A 347 9.09 -0.31 -10.59
C PRO A 347 9.44 0.81 -9.60
N GLY A 348 8.78 0.77 -8.45
CA GLY A 348 8.97 1.70 -7.36
C GLY A 348 10.23 1.43 -6.55
N ARG A 349 10.35 2.15 -5.45
CA ARG A 349 11.35 1.92 -4.41
C ARG A 349 10.77 2.26 -3.05
N VAL A 350 11.48 1.94 -1.98
CA VAL A 350 11.23 2.51 -0.65
C VAL A 350 12.43 3.34 -0.23
N ASP A 351 12.19 4.61 0.09
CA ASP A 351 13.17 5.51 0.69
C ASP A 351 13.09 5.41 2.23
N ARG A 352 14.24 5.18 2.88
CA ARG A 352 14.37 4.98 4.34
C ARG A 352 14.91 6.24 5.02
N TYR A 353 14.30 6.64 6.15
CA TYR A 353 14.68 7.82 6.91
C TYR A 353 14.70 7.55 8.42
N SER A 354 15.73 8.07 9.09
CA SER A 354 15.73 8.20 10.55
C SER A 354 14.57 9.07 11.04
N ARG A 355 14.21 8.94 12.33
CA ARG A 355 13.15 9.73 12.99
C ARG A 355 13.39 11.24 12.97
N GLU A 356 14.65 11.63 12.74
CA GLU A 356 15.15 12.99 12.63
C GLU A 356 15.21 13.49 11.16
N GLY A 357 14.68 12.73 10.19
CA GLY A 357 14.53 13.12 8.79
C GLY A 357 15.78 12.92 7.92
N LYS A 358 16.90 12.48 8.50
CA LYS A 358 18.09 12.10 7.72
C LYS A 358 17.80 10.80 6.96
N PHE A 359 17.94 10.85 5.64
CA PHE A 359 17.93 9.69 4.74
C PHE A 359 19.00 8.67 5.11
N LEU A 360 18.64 7.38 5.07
CA LEU A 360 19.49 6.25 5.47
C LEU A 360 19.87 5.36 4.28
N GLY A 361 18.97 5.21 3.30
CA GLY A 361 19.18 4.42 2.09
C GLY A 361 17.87 4.21 1.34
N SER A 362 17.90 3.49 0.23
CA SER A 362 16.68 3.07 -0.47
C SER A 362 16.86 1.76 -1.22
N PHE A 363 15.77 1.02 -1.38
CA PHE A 363 15.77 -0.30 -1.99
C PHE A 363 14.64 -0.48 -3.03
N PRO A 364 14.87 -1.24 -4.12
CA PRO A 364 13.89 -1.41 -5.19
C PRO A 364 12.70 -2.26 -4.77
N THR A 365 11.52 -1.93 -5.29
CA THR A 365 10.29 -2.69 -5.06
C THR A 365 9.61 -3.06 -6.38
N GLY A 366 8.42 -3.66 -6.32
CA GLY A 366 7.52 -3.80 -7.47
C GLY A 366 6.81 -2.48 -7.80
N LEU A 367 5.75 -2.56 -8.59
CA LEU A 367 4.92 -1.41 -8.99
C LEU A 367 4.04 -0.94 -7.81
N ASN A 368 4.12 0.36 -7.49
CA ASN A 368 3.28 1.04 -6.49
C ASN A 368 3.33 0.39 -5.09
N PRO A 369 4.45 0.53 -4.35
CA PRO A 369 4.54 0.10 -2.96
C PRO A 369 3.48 0.82 -2.12
N THR A 370 2.61 0.07 -1.44
CA THR A 370 1.37 0.60 -0.84
C THR A 370 1.17 0.27 0.64
N ALA A 371 1.73 -0.84 1.15
CA ALA A 371 1.61 -1.23 2.56
C ALA A 371 2.84 -2.02 3.05
N PHE A 372 3.05 -2.07 4.36
CA PHE A 372 4.28 -2.56 4.99
C PHE A 372 4.01 -3.49 6.19
N GLY A 373 4.45 -4.74 6.09
CA GLY A 373 4.44 -5.71 7.19
C GLY A 373 5.83 -5.89 7.79
N PHE A 374 6.10 -5.32 8.95
CA PHE A 374 7.39 -5.48 9.64
C PHE A 374 7.54 -6.86 10.27
N LEU A 375 8.75 -7.42 10.17
CA LEU A 375 9.17 -8.68 10.77
C LEU A 375 10.10 -8.38 11.97
N LEU A 376 9.91 -9.10 13.09
CA LEU A 376 10.50 -8.85 14.40
C LEU A 376 11.07 -10.13 15.04
#